data_AF-A0A8J4RUL6-F1
#
_entry.id   AF-A0A8J4RUL6-F1
#
_cell.length_a   1.000
_cell.length_b   1.000
_cell.length_c   1.000
_cell.angle_alpha   90.00
_cell.angle_beta   90.00
_cell.angle_gamma   90.00
#
_symmetry.space_group_name_H-M   'P 1'
#
loop_
_entity.id
_entity.type
_entity.pdbx_description
1 polymer ?
#
loop_
_entity_poly.entity_id
_entity_poly.type
_entity_poly.pdbx_seq_one_letter_code
_entity_poly.pdbx_strand_id
1 'polypeptide(L)'
;GVVLVPTTRGLSRKHIVEGTQTGFPALKTGSGYRSSVDLIITEAWAVVQRLDLLGPIVEQPEYNLLSRHKVESEFLPLYSNYGLGLTTWSPLSSGVLTGKYNKKVIPSDSRFALENYKVTPALTPLTVDDFLGDA
;
A
#
# COMPACT_ATOMS: atom_id res chain seq x y z
N GLY A 1 3.20 3.25 2.04
CA GLY A 1 4.11 3.85 3.02
C GLY A 1 4.69 5.10 2.41
N VAL A 2 4.48 6.26 3.02
CA VAL A 2 4.75 7.55 2.38
C VAL A 2 6.21 7.96 2.61
N VAL A 3 6.91 8.40 1.56
CA VAL A 3 8.30 8.90 1.63
C VAL A 3 8.33 10.42 1.50
N LEU A 4 9.04 11.06 2.43
CA LEU A 4 9.18 12.52 2.54
C LEU A 4 10.65 12.93 2.40
N VAL A 5 10.89 14.13 1.88
CA VAL A 5 12.24 14.72 1.84
C VAL A 5 12.60 15.30 3.21
N PRO A 6 13.75 14.95 3.81
CA PRO A 6 14.20 15.58 5.04
C PRO A 6 14.60 17.03 4.75
N THR A 7 13.80 18.00 5.21
CA THR A 7 14.12 19.43 5.17
C THR A 7 13.66 20.12 6.43
N THR A 8 14.17 21.32 6.71
CA THR A 8 13.77 22.17 7.84
C THR A 8 12.33 22.71 7.73
N ARG A 9 11.67 22.51 6.58
CA ARG A 9 10.28 22.91 6.29
C ARG A 9 9.37 21.74 5.86
N GLY A 10 9.81 20.49 6.00
CA GLY A 10 9.02 19.32 5.62
C GLY A 10 8.15 18.83 6.76
N LEU A 11 6.98 18.26 6.45
CA LEU A 11 6.30 17.40 7.43
C LEU A 11 7.23 16.23 7.76
N SER A 12 7.42 15.90 9.03
CA SER A 12 8.22 14.75 9.42
C SER A 12 7.41 13.47 9.29
N ARG A 13 8.08 12.33 9.07
CA ARG A 13 7.46 10.99 9.10
C ARG A 13 6.64 10.79 10.39
N LYS A 14 7.08 11.37 11.51
CA LYS A 14 6.40 11.31 12.81
C LYS A 14 5.07 12.08 12.80
N HIS A 15 5.01 13.27 12.20
CA HIS A 15 3.77 14.06 12.10
C HIS A 15 2.66 13.34 11.33
N ILE A 16 3.02 12.59 10.27
CA ILE A 16 2.03 11.81 9.52
C ILE A 16 1.67 10.51 10.27
N VAL A 17 2.67 9.75 10.73
CA VAL A 17 2.42 8.45 11.38
C VAL A 17 1.67 8.59 12.72
N GLU A 18 1.98 9.59 13.55
CA GLU A 18 1.24 9.81 14.81
C GLU A 18 -0.17 10.32 14.57
N GLY A 19 -0.37 11.21 13.56
CA GLY A 19 -1.71 11.63 13.14
C GLY A 19 -2.59 10.47 12.62
N THR A 20 -1.97 9.38 12.15
CA THR A 20 -2.69 8.20 11.64
C THR A 20 -3.20 7.24 12.73
N GLN A 21 -2.59 7.22 13.92
CA GLN A 21 -2.99 6.29 15.00
C GLN A 21 -4.08 6.87 15.91
N THR A 22 -4.26 8.20 15.93
CA THR A 22 -5.21 8.88 16.83
C THR A 22 -6.62 9.09 16.26
N GLY A 23 -6.93 8.47 15.12
CA GLY A 23 -8.29 8.13 14.75
C GLY A 23 -8.92 9.01 13.68
N PHE A 24 -9.42 8.35 12.63
CA PHE A 24 -10.61 8.76 11.90
C PHE A 24 -11.31 7.51 11.35
N PRO A 25 -12.59 7.28 11.66
CA PRO A 25 -13.36 6.23 11.02
C PRO A 25 -13.47 6.54 9.51
N ALA A 26 -13.42 5.51 8.67
CA ALA A 26 -13.55 5.65 7.21
C ALA A 26 -14.80 6.49 6.86
N LEU A 27 -14.58 7.71 6.38
CA LEU A 27 -15.66 8.59 5.96
C LEU A 27 -16.17 8.13 4.59
N LYS A 28 -17.39 7.57 4.56
CA LYS A 28 -18.13 7.34 3.31
C LYS A 28 -18.56 8.68 2.71
N THR A 29 -17.74 9.28 1.87
CA THR A 29 -18.19 10.33 0.95
C THR A 29 -18.90 9.67 -0.23
N GLY A 30 -20.05 10.19 -0.67
CA GLY A 30 -21.00 9.57 -1.62
C GLY A 30 -20.52 9.28 -3.06
N SER A 31 -19.23 9.14 -3.29
CA SER A 31 -18.62 8.76 -4.57
C SER A 31 -17.45 7.79 -4.30
N GLY A 32 -17.75 6.50 -4.23
CA GLY A 32 -16.75 5.43 -4.09
C GLY A 32 -16.14 5.27 -2.70
N TYR A 33 -15.74 4.04 -2.35
CA TYR A 33 -14.91 3.80 -1.18
C TYR A 33 -13.51 4.36 -1.45
N ARG A 34 -13.16 5.44 -0.76
CA ARG A 34 -11.80 5.97 -0.69
C ARG A 34 -11.03 5.21 0.39
N SER A 35 -9.78 4.81 0.12
CA SER A 35 -9.00 4.20 1.21
C SER A 35 -8.60 5.24 2.22
N SER A 36 -8.47 4.79 3.48
CA SER A 36 -7.95 5.61 4.56
C SER A 36 -6.62 6.28 4.19
N VAL A 37 -5.79 5.62 3.37
CA VAL A 37 -4.48 6.14 2.94
C VAL A 37 -4.61 7.30 1.96
N ASP A 38 -5.53 7.25 0.99
CA ASP A 38 -5.72 8.37 0.05
C ASP A 38 -6.18 9.64 0.77
N LEU A 39 -6.99 9.48 1.81
CA LEU A 39 -7.51 10.59 2.62
C LEU A 39 -6.38 11.23 3.42
N ILE A 40 -5.52 10.42 4.05
CA ILE A 40 -4.35 10.90 4.78
C ILE A 40 -3.42 11.70 3.86
N ILE A 41 -3.16 11.22 2.64
CA ILE A 41 -2.30 11.93 1.69
C ILE A 41 -2.94 13.24 1.25
N THR A 42 -4.24 13.23 0.94
CA THR A 42 -5.02 14.42 0.58
C THR A 42 -4.97 15.47 1.69
N GLU A 43 -5.17 15.06 2.94
CA GLU A 43 -5.16 15.95 4.11
C GLU A 43 -3.76 16.49 4.39
N ALA A 44 -2.73 15.66 4.29
CA ALA A 44 -1.34 16.10 4.41
C ALA A 44 -1.04 17.22 3.40
N TRP A 45 -1.48 17.06 2.15
CA TRP A 45 -1.35 18.11 1.13
C TRP A 45 -2.15 19.38 1.43
N ALA A 46 -3.30 19.28 2.09
CA ALA A 46 -4.06 20.45 2.54
C ALA A 46 -3.33 21.22 3.65
N VAL A 47 -2.70 20.52 4.59
CA VAL A 47 -1.88 21.14 5.66
C VAL A 47 -0.63 21.80 5.09
N VAL A 48 0.05 21.10 4.18
CA VAL A 48 1.28 21.59 3.50
C VAL A 48 1.02 22.91 2.78
N GLN A 49 -0.08 23.01 2.04
CA GLN A 49 -0.46 24.24 1.34
C GLN A 49 -0.78 25.40 2.29
N ARG A 50 -1.41 25.13 3.44
CA ARG A 50 -1.76 26.15 4.44
C ARG A 50 -0.54 26.69 5.18
N LEU A 51 0.49 25.87 5.34
CA LEU A 51 1.65 26.15 6.19
C LEU A 51 2.94 26.42 5.38
N ASP A 52 2.86 26.49 4.05
CA ASP A 52 4.01 26.67 3.14
C ASP A 52 5.14 25.66 3.41
N LEU A 53 4.76 24.39 3.58
CA LEU A 53 5.67 23.28 3.85
C LEU A 53 5.98 22.48 2.56
N LEU A 54 6.87 21.51 2.68
CA LEU A 54 7.05 20.47 1.66
C LEU A 54 6.18 19.25 1.96
N GLY A 55 5.43 18.83 0.95
CA GLY A 55 4.51 17.70 1.04
C GLY A 55 5.12 16.35 0.67
N PRO A 56 4.31 15.29 0.76
CA PRO A 56 4.68 13.96 0.28
C PRO A 56 5.06 13.93 -1.19
N ILE A 57 6.19 13.29 -1.50
CA ILE A 57 6.68 13.19 -2.88
C ILE A 57 6.51 11.80 -3.49
N VAL A 58 6.44 10.75 -2.68
CA VAL A 58 6.29 9.38 -3.15
C VAL A 58 5.41 8.58 -2.19
N GLU A 59 4.55 7.73 -2.73
CA GLU A 59 3.85 6.70 -1.97
C GLU A 59 4.35 5.30 -2.34
N GLN A 60 4.35 4.42 -1.32
CA GLN A 60 4.80 3.04 -1.44
C GLN A 60 3.66 2.02 -1.19
N PRO A 61 2.76 1.79 -2.16
CA PRO A 61 1.68 0.82 -2.05
C PRO A 61 2.10 -0.58 -2.49
N GLU A 62 1.32 -1.58 -2.06
CA GLU A 62 1.38 -2.90 -2.68
C GLU A 62 0.87 -2.79 -4.10
N TYR A 63 1.60 -3.33 -5.06
CA TYR A 63 1.11 -3.39 -6.43
C TYR A 63 1.69 -4.58 -7.16
N ASN A 64 0.79 -5.45 -7.61
CA ASN A 64 1.10 -6.66 -8.37
C ASN A 64 -0.17 -7.13 -9.10
N LEU A 65 -0.08 -8.20 -9.89
CA LEU A 65 -1.22 -8.68 -10.68
C LEU A 65 -2.46 -9.04 -9.85
N LEU A 66 -2.29 -9.36 -8.56
CA LEU A 66 -3.38 -9.70 -7.63
C LEU A 66 -3.90 -8.48 -6.85
N SER A 67 -3.13 -7.39 -6.80
CA SER A 67 -3.41 -6.21 -5.98
C SER A 67 -3.21 -4.94 -6.81
N ARG A 68 -4.26 -4.56 -7.55
CA ARG A 68 -4.24 -3.45 -8.54
C ARG A 68 -5.11 -2.27 -8.15
N HIS A 69 -6.27 -2.55 -7.54
CA HIS A 69 -7.33 -1.57 -7.27
C HIS A 69 -6.86 -0.30 -6.56
N LYS A 70 -6.00 -0.45 -5.53
CA LYS A 70 -5.52 0.69 -4.74
C LYS A 70 -4.73 1.69 -5.59
N VAL A 71 -3.87 1.21 -6.49
CA VAL A 71 -3.03 2.07 -7.32
C VAL A 71 -3.81 2.60 -8.52
N GLU A 72 -4.55 1.73 -9.20
CA GLU A 72 -5.21 2.06 -10.47
C GLU A 72 -6.52 2.82 -10.31
N SER A 73 -7.20 2.68 -9.16
CA SER A 73 -8.49 3.34 -8.91
C SER A 73 -8.36 4.40 -7.83
N GLU A 74 -7.90 4.03 -6.63
CA GLU A 74 -7.96 4.91 -5.46
C GLU A 74 -6.88 6.00 -5.49
N PHE A 75 -5.65 5.64 -5.85
CA PHE A 75 -4.51 6.58 -5.85
C PHE A 75 -4.35 7.33 -7.17
N LEU A 76 -5.07 6.93 -8.22
CA LEU A 76 -5.00 7.55 -9.53
C LEU A 76 -5.13 9.09 -9.46
N PRO A 77 -6.10 9.67 -8.70
CA PRO A 77 -6.20 11.12 -8.58
C PRO A 77 -5.03 11.77 -7.83
N LEU A 78 -4.34 11.05 -6.94
CA LEU A 78 -3.23 11.60 -6.16
C LEU A 78 -2.02 11.90 -7.04
N TYR A 79 -1.77 11.07 -8.07
CA TYR A 79 -0.66 11.26 -8.99
C TYR A 79 -0.83 12.52 -9.83
N SER A 80 -2.04 12.75 -10.36
CA SER A 80 -2.33 13.95 -11.17
C SER A 80 -2.48 15.22 -10.33
N ASN A 81 -3.13 15.13 -9.16
CA ASN A 81 -3.46 16.32 -8.37
C ASN A 81 -2.27 16.85 -7.57
N TYR A 82 -1.36 15.97 -7.15
CA TYR A 82 -0.27 16.33 -6.24
C TYR A 82 1.12 16.01 -6.79
N GLY A 83 1.23 15.44 -7.99
CA GLY A 83 2.52 15.03 -8.56
C GLY A 83 3.21 13.93 -7.76
N LEU A 84 2.44 13.09 -7.07
CA LEU A 84 2.97 12.04 -6.21
C LEU A 84 3.66 10.96 -7.05
N GLY A 85 4.88 10.58 -6.70
CA GLY A 85 5.58 9.44 -7.28
C GLY A 85 5.08 8.10 -6.72
N LEU A 86 5.33 7.03 -7.47
CA LEU A 86 4.90 5.66 -7.14
C LEU A 86 6.10 4.73 -7.03
N THR A 87 6.26 4.09 -5.87
CA THR A 87 7.29 3.05 -5.66
C THR A 87 6.63 1.81 -5.08
N THR A 88 6.49 0.73 -5.84
CA THR A 88 5.64 -0.37 -5.39
C THR A 88 6.40 -1.38 -4.53
N TRP A 89 5.70 -2.05 -3.62
CA TRP A 89 6.23 -3.21 -2.91
C TRP A 89 5.49 -4.50 -3.28
N SER A 90 6.16 -5.64 -3.08
CA SER A 90 5.68 -6.98 -3.43
C SER A 90 5.23 -7.15 -4.89
N PRO A 91 6.05 -6.82 -5.90
CA PRO A 91 5.69 -7.01 -7.32
C PRO A 91 5.42 -8.47 -7.68
N LEU A 92 6.00 -9.42 -6.94
CA LEU A 92 5.81 -10.87 -7.13
C LEU A 92 4.92 -11.51 -6.05
N SER A 93 4.22 -10.71 -5.23
CA SER A 93 3.41 -11.19 -4.10
C SER A 93 4.14 -12.27 -3.27
N SER A 94 5.28 -11.92 -2.68
CA SER A 94 6.11 -12.85 -1.89
C SER A 94 6.62 -14.10 -2.66
N GLY A 95 6.60 -14.05 -4.00
CA GLY A 95 6.98 -15.15 -4.88
C GLY A 95 5.80 -15.96 -5.43
N VAL A 96 4.55 -15.67 -5.03
CA VAL A 96 3.35 -16.36 -5.53
C VAL A 96 3.24 -16.26 -7.05
N LEU A 97 3.48 -15.06 -7.59
CA LEU A 97 3.41 -14.81 -9.04
C LEU A 97 4.53 -15.48 -9.85
N THR A 98 5.47 -16.16 -9.20
CA THR A 98 6.46 -16.99 -9.91
C THR A 98 5.93 -18.40 -10.22
N GLY A 99 4.78 -18.79 -9.68
CA GLY A 99 4.19 -20.12 -9.85
C GLY A 99 4.85 -21.24 -9.04
N LYS A 100 5.91 -20.94 -8.26
CA LYS A 100 6.67 -21.95 -7.50
C LYS A 100 5.86 -22.69 -6.43
N TYR A 101 4.68 -22.18 -6.05
CA TYR A 101 3.78 -22.79 -5.06
C TYR A 101 2.60 -23.54 -5.69
N ASN A 102 2.44 -23.55 -7.03
CA ASN A 102 1.27 -24.15 -7.71
C ASN A 102 1.13 -25.66 -7.47
N LYS A 103 2.23 -26.34 -7.14
CA LYS A 103 2.24 -27.77 -6.82
C LYS A 103 1.78 -28.09 -5.39
N LYS A 104 1.26 -27.10 -4.65
CA LYS A 104 0.85 -27.22 -3.24
C LYS A 104 1.98 -27.70 -2.31
N VAL A 105 3.23 -27.49 -2.73
CA VAL A 105 4.46 -27.77 -1.97
C VAL A 105 5.19 -26.45 -1.78
N ILE A 106 5.60 -26.16 -0.55
CA ILE A 106 6.42 -24.99 -0.22
C ILE A 106 7.90 -25.37 -0.43
N PRO A 107 8.61 -24.79 -1.41
CA PRO A 107 10.04 -25.05 -1.59
C PRO A 107 10.84 -24.59 -0.36
N SER A 108 11.84 -25.36 0.06
CA SER A 108 12.63 -25.09 1.27
C SER A 108 13.48 -23.82 1.19
N ASP A 109 13.79 -23.35 -0.02
CA ASP A 109 14.52 -22.12 -0.32
C ASP A 109 13.59 -20.91 -0.57
N SER A 110 12.28 -21.08 -0.36
CA SER A 110 11.27 -20.05 -0.62
C SER A 110 11.05 -19.14 0.59
N ARG A 111 10.45 -17.96 0.33
CA ARG A 111 10.10 -17.00 1.38
C ARG A 111 9.11 -17.58 2.39
N PHE A 112 8.21 -18.47 1.96
CA PHE A 112 7.23 -19.13 2.83
C PHE A 112 7.85 -20.25 3.69
N ALA A 113 9.08 -20.68 3.42
CA ALA A 113 9.81 -21.61 4.29
C ALA A 113 10.43 -20.92 5.52
N LEU A 114 10.56 -19.59 5.52
CA LEU A 114 11.13 -18.83 6.62
C LEU A 114 10.22 -18.84 7.86
N GLU A 115 10.80 -18.97 9.06
CA GLU A 115 10.08 -19.05 10.33
C GLU A 115 9.11 -17.87 10.56
N ASN A 116 9.51 -16.66 10.19
CA ASN A 116 8.68 -15.46 10.32
C ASN A 116 7.49 -15.41 9.34
N TYR A 117 7.46 -16.29 8.33
CA TYR A 117 6.34 -16.42 7.40
C TYR A 117 5.36 -17.53 7.80
N LYS A 118 5.72 -18.41 8.75
CA LYS A 118 4.88 -19.51 9.23
C LYS A 118 3.71 -19.03 10.11
N VAL A 119 3.55 -17.73 10.33
CA VAL A 119 2.53 -17.15 11.20
C VAL A 119 1.26 -16.87 10.40
N THR A 120 0.47 -17.91 10.11
CA THR A 120 -1.01 -17.92 10.14
C THR A 120 -1.55 -19.24 9.56
N PRO A 121 -2.46 -19.96 10.24
CA PRO A 121 -3.15 -21.15 9.70
C PRO A 121 -3.94 -20.91 8.39
N ALA A 122 -4.14 -19.66 8.00
CA ALA A 122 -4.82 -19.25 6.77
C ALA A 122 -3.93 -19.35 5.51
N LEU A 123 -2.64 -19.65 5.65
CA LEU A 123 -1.68 -19.82 4.55
C LEU A 123 -1.50 -21.31 4.17
N THR A 124 -2.53 -22.14 4.31
CA THR A 124 -2.66 -23.34 3.45
C THR A 124 -2.42 -22.91 2.01
N PRO A 125 -1.69 -23.69 1.18
CA PRO A 125 -1.10 -23.19 -0.05
C PRO A 125 -2.16 -22.52 -0.93
N LEU A 126 -2.22 -21.19 -0.83
CA LEU A 126 -3.09 -20.35 -1.64
C LEU A 126 -2.51 -20.45 -3.05
N THR A 127 -3.22 -21.16 -3.90
CA THR A 127 -2.93 -21.26 -5.32
C THR A 127 -3.27 -19.93 -5.98
N VAL A 128 -2.72 -19.69 -7.16
CA VAL A 128 -3.14 -18.55 -8.00
C VAL A 128 -4.66 -18.61 -8.25
N ASP A 129 -5.22 -19.82 -8.34
CA ASP A 129 -6.64 -20.07 -8.55
C ASP A 129 -7.51 -19.59 -7.36
N ASP A 130 -7.00 -19.72 -6.12
CA ASP A 130 -7.69 -19.23 -4.92
C ASP A 130 -7.80 -17.69 -4.87
N PHE A 131 -6.96 -16.97 -5.62
CA PHE A 131 -7.03 -15.51 -5.76
C PHE A 131 -7.81 -15.04 -6.99
N LEU A 132 -7.92 -15.88 -8.01
CA LEU A 132 -8.54 -15.52 -9.28
C LEU A 132 -10.05 -15.79 -9.33
N GLY A 133 -10.61 -16.54 -8.37
CA GLY A 133 -12.05 -16.73 -8.16
C GLY A 133 -12.80 -17.07 -9.45
N ASP A 134 -12.97 -18.37 -9.74
CA ASP A 134 -13.76 -18.95 -10.84
C ASP A 134 -14.37 -17.93 -11.81
N ALA A 135 -13.67 -17.69 -12.92
CA ALA A 135 -14.14 -16.91 -14.06
C ALA A 135 -15.34 -17.57 -14.77
#